data_AF-A0A959UWA2-F1
#
_entry.id   AF-A0A959UWA2-F1
#
_cell.length_a   1.000
_cell.length_b   1.000
_cell.length_c   1.000
_cell.angle_alpha   90.00
_cell.angle_beta   90.00
_cell.angle_gamma   90.00
#
_symmetry.space_group_name_H-M   'P 1'
#
loop_
_entity.id
_entity.type
_entity.pdbx_description
1 polymer ?
#
loop_
_entity_poly.entity_id
_entity_poly.type
_entity_poly.pdbx_seq_one_letter_code
_entity_poly.pdbx_strand_id
1 'polypeptide(L)'
;RTTELKEAIQVLKDRLTSAEKALHDHLSDLPNAPLPEVPAGRSADDNVVVMEHGDKPELPEGAQPHWELGERYDLIHMDLGVKLTGAGFPVYTGAGAKLQRALIAFFLDRAIAAGYREVMPPLLVNADSAFGTGQLPDKEGQMYHATEDGLYLIPTAEVPITNLYRDELLDPDQLPIALVGHTPCFRREAGSYGKDVRGLNRVHQFDKVEIVRIEHPDRSR
;
A
#
# COMPACT_ATOMS: atom_id res chain seq x y z
N ARG A 1 23.10 -44.78 -26.37
CA ARG A 1 22.62 -43.69 -27.25
C ARG A 1 21.25 -43.13 -26.88
N THR A 2 20.12 -43.86 -26.98
CA THR A 2 18.80 -43.28 -26.63
C THR A 2 18.67 -42.94 -25.14
N THR A 3 19.20 -43.80 -24.26
CA THR A 3 19.20 -43.56 -22.80
C THR A 3 20.06 -42.35 -22.42
N GLU A 4 21.29 -42.28 -22.93
CA GLU A 4 22.20 -41.14 -22.74
C GLU A 4 21.60 -39.82 -23.23
N LEU A 5 20.90 -39.81 -24.36
CA LEU A 5 20.20 -38.62 -24.85
C LEU A 5 19.04 -38.22 -23.93
N LYS A 6 18.29 -39.18 -23.37
CA LYS A 6 17.23 -38.87 -22.38
C LYS A 6 17.80 -38.26 -21.11
N GLU A 7 18.92 -38.79 -20.61
CA GLU A 7 19.63 -38.24 -19.44
C GLU A 7 20.14 -36.82 -19.71
N ALA A 8 20.78 -36.59 -20.86
CA ALA A 8 21.24 -35.26 -21.25
C ALA A 8 20.09 -34.26 -21.41
N ILE A 9 18.96 -34.67 -21.97
CA ILE A 9 17.75 -33.84 -22.06
C ILE A 9 17.24 -33.48 -20.67
N GLN A 10 17.20 -34.42 -19.73
CA GLN A 10 16.75 -34.13 -18.37
C GLN A 10 17.68 -33.12 -17.68
N VAL A 11 19.00 -33.31 -17.78
CA VAL A 11 19.98 -32.36 -17.23
C VAL A 11 19.83 -30.96 -17.83
N LEU A 12 19.61 -30.86 -19.15
CA LEU A 12 19.40 -29.56 -19.80
C LEU A 12 18.08 -28.91 -19.40
N LYS A 13 17.01 -29.69 -19.20
CA LYS A 13 15.72 -29.19 -18.69
C LYS A 13 15.87 -28.64 -17.26
N ASP A 14 16.54 -29.37 -16.39
CA ASP A 14 16.74 -28.93 -15.00
C ASP A 14 17.57 -27.64 -14.94
N ARG A 15 18.58 -27.52 -15.81
CA ARG A 15 19.37 -26.29 -15.97
C ARG A 15 18.54 -25.14 -16.53
N LEU A 16 17.68 -25.38 -17.51
CA LEU A 16 16.78 -24.37 -18.07
C LEU A 16 15.84 -23.84 -16.99
N THR A 17 15.11 -24.73 -16.30
CA THR A 17 14.19 -24.36 -15.21
C THR A 17 14.89 -23.53 -14.14
N SER A 18 16.11 -23.93 -13.75
CA SER A 18 16.88 -23.21 -12.74
C SER A 18 17.33 -21.82 -13.23
N ALA A 19 17.74 -21.71 -14.50
CA ALA A 19 18.15 -20.45 -15.09
C ALA A 19 16.97 -19.49 -15.30
N GLU A 20 15.82 -19.99 -15.74
CA GLU A 20 14.58 -19.21 -15.89
C GLU A 20 14.10 -18.68 -14.54
N LYS A 21 14.13 -19.53 -13.50
CA LYS A 21 13.80 -19.10 -12.14
C LYS A 21 14.75 -18.00 -11.65
N ALA A 22 16.06 -18.19 -11.81
CA ALA A 22 17.04 -17.19 -11.38
C ALA A 22 16.88 -15.86 -12.13
N LEU A 23 16.62 -15.91 -13.45
CA LEU A 23 16.32 -14.73 -14.24
C LEU A 23 15.05 -14.03 -13.75
N HIS A 24 13.97 -14.76 -13.50
CA HIS A 24 12.72 -14.21 -12.99
C HIS A 24 12.90 -13.56 -11.62
N ASP A 25 13.60 -14.23 -10.69
CA ASP A 25 13.90 -13.70 -9.36
C ASP A 25 14.69 -12.38 -9.46
N HIS A 26 15.72 -12.33 -10.32
CA HIS A 26 16.50 -11.10 -10.55
C HIS A 26 15.69 -9.97 -11.19
N LEU A 27 14.82 -10.28 -12.14
CA LEU A 27 13.96 -9.27 -12.77
C LEU A 27 12.94 -8.70 -11.78
N SER A 28 12.42 -9.54 -10.88
CA SER A 28 11.46 -9.12 -9.84
C SER A 28 12.09 -8.20 -8.80
N ASP A 29 13.42 -8.18 -8.70
CA ASP A 29 14.17 -7.34 -7.77
C ASP A 29 14.44 -5.93 -8.31
N LEU A 30 14.25 -5.69 -9.61
CA LEU A 30 14.54 -4.41 -10.23
C LEU A 30 13.41 -3.41 -9.94
N PRO A 31 13.72 -2.22 -9.41
CA PRO A 31 12.72 -1.17 -9.28
C PRO A 31 12.35 -0.60 -10.65
N ASN A 32 11.20 0.07 -10.72
CA ASN A 32 10.80 0.77 -11.94
C ASN A 32 11.79 1.90 -12.26
N ALA A 33 12.03 2.13 -13.56
CA ALA A 33 12.91 3.20 -14.00
C ALA A 33 12.24 4.57 -13.78
N PRO A 34 12.92 5.54 -13.13
CA PRO A 34 12.37 6.87 -12.98
C PRO A 34 12.24 7.56 -14.35
N LEU A 35 11.21 8.40 -14.50
CA LEU A 35 11.06 9.23 -15.70
C LEU A 35 12.18 10.28 -15.79
N PRO A 36 12.54 10.75 -17.00
CA PRO A 36 13.58 11.77 -17.18
C PRO A 36 13.32 13.10 -16.45
N GLU A 37 12.06 13.40 -16.13
CA GLU A 37 11.62 14.60 -15.42
C GLU A 37 11.73 14.50 -13.89
N VAL A 38 11.93 13.29 -13.34
CA VAL A 38 12.12 13.10 -11.89
C VAL A 38 13.51 13.65 -11.50
N PRO A 39 13.59 14.64 -10.58
CA PRO A 39 14.86 15.20 -10.17
C PRO A 39 15.73 14.13 -9.50
N ALA A 40 17.03 14.15 -9.81
CA ALA A 40 17.98 13.26 -9.15
C ALA A 40 18.15 13.67 -7.67
N GLY A 41 18.09 12.68 -6.78
CA GLY A 41 18.25 12.87 -5.34
C GLY A 41 18.75 11.59 -4.67
N ARG A 42 19.27 11.72 -3.46
CA ARG A 42 19.74 10.62 -2.60
C ARG A 42 18.88 10.44 -1.35
N SER A 43 18.28 11.51 -0.85
CA SER A 43 17.39 11.48 0.32
C SER A 43 16.13 12.32 0.10
N ALA A 44 15.22 12.27 1.05
CA ALA A 44 14.03 13.12 1.06
C ALA A 44 14.35 14.63 1.13
N ASP A 45 15.57 15.00 1.57
CA ASP A 45 16.02 16.40 1.62
C ASP A 45 16.29 16.99 0.23
N ASP A 46 16.48 16.13 -0.77
CA ASP A 46 16.69 16.53 -2.17
C ASP A 46 15.36 16.73 -2.93
N ASN A 47 14.21 16.50 -2.28
CA ASN A 47 12.90 16.66 -2.90
C ASN A 47 12.60 18.13 -3.20
N VAL A 48 11.93 18.38 -4.33
CA VAL A 48 11.55 19.73 -4.77
C VAL A 48 10.08 19.98 -4.46
N VAL A 49 9.79 21.12 -3.80
CA VAL A 49 8.42 21.59 -3.60
C VAL A 49 7.87 22.15 -4.91
N VAL A 50 6.87 21.48 -5.49
CA VAL A 50 6.26 21.86 -6.77
C VAL A 50 5.09 22.81 -6.64
N MET A 51 4.37 22.75 -5.52
CA MET A 51 3.19 23.57 -5.25
C MET A 51 2.92 23.62 -3.75
N GLU A 52 2.54 24.78 -3.23
CA GLU A 52 1.94 24.96 -1.91
C GLU A 52 0.59 25.63 -2.07
N HIS A 53 -0.38 25.30 -1.22
CA HIS A 53 -1.72 25.86 -1.26
C HIS A 53 -2.24 26.15 0.14
N GLY A 54 -2.85 27.34 0.32
CA GLY A 54 -3.32 27.84 1.60
C GLY A 54 -2.20 28.41 2.47
N ASP A 55 -2.61 29.08 3.55
CA ASP A 55 -1.68 29.67 4.51
C ASP A 55 -1.38 28.66 5.64
N LYS A 56 -0.09 28.52 6.00
CA LYS A 56 0.31 27.71 7.17
C LYS A 56 -0.21 28.40 8.43
N PRO A 57 -0.98 27.72 9.29
CA PRO A 57 -1.52 28.36 10.48
C PRO A 57 -0.38 28.74 11.45
N GLU A 58 -0.46 29.94 12.00
CA GLU A 58 0.37 30.33 13.14
C GLU A 58 -0.18 29.62 14.39
N LEU A 59 0.61 28.70 14.94
CA LEU A 59 0.23 27.99 16.14
C LEU A 59 0.45 28.89 17.37
N PRO A 60 -0.54 29.00 18.27
CA PRO A 60 -0.38 29.77 19.51
C PRO A 60 0.66 29.12 20.43
N GLU A 61 1.22 29.92 21.34
CA GLU A 61 2.09 29.42 22.40
C GLU A 61 1.35 28.35 23.22
N GLY A 62 2.00 27.20 23.42
CA GLY A 62 1.40 26.05 24.10
C GLY A 62 0.49 25.18 23.24
N ALA A 63 0.51 25.32 21.90
CA ALA A 63 -0.17 24.39 21.00
C ALA A 63 0.23 22.93 21.30
N GLN A 64 -0.76 22.07 21.41
CA GLN A 64 -0.57 20.67 21.80
C GLN A 64 -0.52 19.76 20.56
N PRO A 65 0.30 18.71 20.58
CA PRO A 65 0.29 17.71 19.53
C PRO A 65 -1.01 16.91 19.53
N HIS A 66 -1.32 16.28 18.39
CA HIS A 66 -2.61 15.62 18.20
C HIS A 66 -2.87 14.44 19.13
N TRP A 67 -1.84 13.76 19.64
CA TRP A 67 -2.02 12.67 20.62
C TRP A 67 -2.47 13.19 21.99
N GLU A 68 -1.96 14.35 22.44
CA GLU A 68 -2.42 14.99 23.67
C GLU A 68 -3.85 15.51 23.53
N LEU A 69 -4.19 16.10 22.38
CA LEU A 69 -5.56 16.52 22.08
C LEU A 69 -6.49 15.30 22.02
N GLY A 70 -6.06 14.22 21.39
CA GLY A 70 -6.82 12.97 21.27
C GLY A 70 -7.18 12.36 22.61
N GLU A 71 -6.24 12.37 23.56
CA GLU A 71 -6.49 11.90 24.93
C GLU A 71 -7.35 12.89 25.73
N ARG A 72 -6.99 14.19 25.71
CA ARG A 72 -7.69 15.25 26.45
C ARG A 72 -9.18 15.33 26.15
N TYR A 73 -9.56 15.06 24.89
CA TYR A 73 -10.93 15.13 24.42
C TYR A 73 -11.62 13.77 24.28
N ASP A 74 -11.03 12.69 24.79
CA ASP A 74 -11.61 11.34 24.74
C ASP A 74 -11.94 10.89 23.30
N LEU A 75 -10.98 11.10 22.38
CA LEU A 75 -11.12 10.84 20.94
C LEU A 75 -10.27 9.66 20.47
N ILE A 76 -9.04 9.55 20.99
CA ILE A 76 -8.00 8.60 20.55
C ILE A 76 -7.29 8.05 21.79
N HIS A 77 -7.25 6.73 21.94
CA HIS A 77 -6.62 6.04 23.06
C HIS A 77 -5.57 5.05 22.58
N MET A 78 -4.30 5.41 22.74
CA MET A 78 -3.18 4.52 22.42
C MET A 78 -3.01 3.41 23.47
N ASP A 79 -3.22 3.72 24.75
CA ASP A 79 -3.07 2.75 25.85
C ASP A 79 -4.09 1.61 25.78
N LEU A 80 -5.33 1.91 25.36
CA LEU A 80 -6.33 0.88 25.10
C LEU A 80 -5.90 -0.02 23.94
N GLY A 81 -5.27 0.56 22.91
CA GLY A 81 -4.63 -0.16 21.82
C GLY A 81 -3.56 -1.14 22.26
N VAL A 82 -2.64 -0.68 23.12
CA VAL A 82 -1.60 -1.51 23.73
C VAL A 82 -2.21 -2.67 24.50
N LYS A 83 -3.28 -2.42 25.27
CA LYS A 83 -3.99 -3.45 26.03
C LYS A 83 -4.65 -4.51 25.14
N LEU A 84 -5.20 -4.11 23.98
CA LEU A 84 -5.95 -5.01 23.10
C LEU A 84 -5.07 -5.76 22.11
N THR A 85 -4.00 -5.14 21.62
CA THR A 85 -3.22 -5.66 20.48
C THR A 85 -1.72 -5.43 20.65
N GLY A 86 -1.31 -4.21 20.97
CA GLY A 86 0.11 -3.84 21.07
C GLY A 86 0.34 -2.36 20.74
N ALA A 87 1.60 -1.93 20.77
CA ALA A 87 1.97 -0.57 20.36
C ALA A 87 1.57 -0.31 18.90
N GLY A 88 1.21 0.94 18.56
CA GLY A 88 0.89 1.33 17.19
C GLY A 88 -0.53 0.95 16.72
N PHE A 89 -1.44 0.63 17.62
CA PHE A 89 -2.86 0.37 17.31
C PHE A 89 -3.76 1.39 18.03
N PRO A 90 -4.24 2.47 17.38
CA PRO A 90 -5.10 3.45 18.04
C PRO A 90 -6.53 2.92 18.25
N VAL A 91 -7.14 3.25 19.39
CA VAL A 91 -8.58 3.06 19.61
C VAL A 91 -9.29 4.42 19.53
N TYR A 92 -10.23 4.56 18.60
CA TYR A 92 -11.03 5.78 18.47
C TYR A 92 -12.36 5.64 19.21
N THR A 93 -12.79 6.69 19.91
CA THR A 93 -14.03 6.71 20.72
C THR A 93 -14.85 7.96 20.42
N GLY A 94 -16.15 7.91 20.77
CA GLY A 94 -17.06 9.05 20.72
C GLY A 94 -16.98 9.88 19.42
N ALA A 95 -16.61 11.16 19.57
CA ALA A 95 -16.48 12.09 18.44
C ALA A 95 -15.27 11.76 17.54
N GLY A 96 -14.21 11.15 18.06
CA GLY A 96 -13.05 10.72 17.27
C GLY A 96 -13.40 9.62 16.29
N ALA A 97 -14.11 8.59 16.76
CA ALA A 97 -14.61 7.51 15.89
C ALA A 97 -15.60 8.04 14.84
N LYS A 98 -16.46 9.00 15.23
CA LYS A 98 -17.37 9.66 14.29
C LYS A 98 -16.61 10.46 13.23
N LEU A 99 -15.57 11.19 13.62
CA LEU A 99 -14.74 11.97 12.71
C LEU A 99 -14.03 11.08 11.69
N GLN A 100 -13.41 9.98 12.14
CA GLN A 100 -12.74 9.02 11.27
C GLN A 100 -13.71 8.50 10.18
N ARG A 101 -14.89 8.05 10.59
CA ARG A 101 -15.94 7.59 9.66
C ARG A 101 -16.42 8.70 8.73
N ALA A 102 -16.54 9.93 9.23
CA ALA A 102 -16.98 11.07 8.42
C ALA A 102 -15.94 11.44 7.34
N LEU A 103 -14.65 11.38 7.66
CA LEU A 103 -13.57 11.62 6.70
C LEU A 103 -13.56 10.57 5.59
N ILE A 104 -13.73 9.29 5.94
CA ILE A 104 -13.84 8.19 4.95
C ILE A 104 -14.98 8.47 3.96
N ALA A 105 -16.18 8.73 4.48
CA ALA A 105 -17.35 9.02 3.63
C ALA A 105 -17.12 10.26 2.75
N PHE A 106 -16.57 11.33 3.34
CA PHE A 106 -16.25 12.55 2.61
C PHE A 106 -15.31 12.30 1.42
N PHE A 107 -14.21 11.57 1.63
CA PHE A 107 -13.24 11.33 0.55
C PHE A 107 -13.79 10.39 -0.54
N LEU A 108 -14.58 9.39 -0.16
CA LEU A 108 -15.29 8.53 -1.12
C LEU A 108 -16.25 9.35 -1.98
N ASP A 109 -17.13 10.15 -1.36
CA ASP A 109 -18.09 11.01 -2.06
C ASP A 109 -17.39 11.99 -3.02
N ARG A 110 -16.24 12.54 -2.61
CA ARG A 110 -15.42 13.43 -3.44
C ARG A 110 -14.84 12.72 -4.65
N ALA A 111 -14.32 11.50 -4.49
CA ALA A 111 -13.80 10.71 -5.59
C ALA A 111 -14.91 10.28 -6.56
N ILE A 112 -16.07 9.86 -6.05
CA ILE A 112 -17.23 9.50 -6.86
C ILE A 112 -17.71 10.70 -7.68
N ALA A 113 -17.80 11.88 -7.06
CA ALA A 113 -18.12 13.13 -7.76
C ALA A 113 -17.09 13.50 -8.83
N ALA A 114 -15.83 13.06 -8.68
CA ALA A 114 -14.77 13.23 -9.68
C ALA A 114 -14.76 12.14 -10.77
N GLY A 115 -15.73 11.21 -10.77
CA GLY A 115 -15.91 10.18 -11.80
C GLY A 115 -15.29 8.83 -11.48
N TYR A 116 -14.82 8.59 -10.25
CA TYR A 116 -14.32 7.29 -9.84
C TYR A 116 -15.48 6.36 -9.45
N ARG A 117 -15.42 5.11 -9.88
CA ARG A 117 -16.36 4.08 -9.45
C ARG A 117 -15.91 3.50 -8.11
N GLU A 118 -16.79 3.52 -7.13
CA GLU A 118 -16.51 2.92 -5.81
C GLU A 118 -16.50 1.39 -5.87
N VAL A 119 -15.50 0.79 -5.22
CA VAL A 119 -15.34 -0.66 -5.04
C VAL A 119 -14.93 -0.98 -3.60
N MET A 120 -15.36 -2.14 -3.10
CA MET A 120 -14.99 -2.63 -1.78
C MET A 120 -14.25 -3.97 -1.91
N PRO A 121 -12.91 -3.98 -1.96
CA PRO A 121 -12.14 -5.21 -2.15
C PRO A 121 -12.01 -6.04 -0.86
N PRO A 122 -11.61 -7.33 -0.97
CA PRO A 122 -11.17 -8.13 0.17
C PRO A 122 -9.96 -7.53 0.90
N LEU A 123 -9.87 -7.78 2.21
CA LEU A 123 -8.74 -7.33 3.06
C LEU A 123 -7.59 -8.35 3.13
N LEU A 124 -7.83 -9.56 2.65
CA LEU A 124 -6.86 -10.65 2.54
C LEU A 124 -6.68 -10.98 1.06
N VAL A 125 -5.43 -11.12 0.62
CA VAL A 125 -5.08 -11.44 -0.76
C VAL A 125 -4.12 -12.62 -0.84
N ASN A 126 -4.13 -13.32 -1.98
CA ASN A 126 -3.15 -14.38 -2.24
C ASN A 126 -1.78 -13.79 -2.63
N ALA A 127 -0.77 -14.67 -2.69
CA ALA A 127 0.60 -14.28 -3.03
C ALA A 127 0.69 -13.64 -4.43
N ASP A 128 -0.05 -14.15 -5.41
CA ASP A 128 -0.04 -13.61 -6.78
C ASP A 128 -0.47 -12.14 -6.82
N SER A 129 -1.44 -11.74 -5.99
CA SER A 129 -1.91 -10.35 -5.95
C SER A 129 -0.89 -9.44 -5.31
N ALA A 130 -0.29 -9.89 -4.21
CA ALA A 130 0.78 -9.13 -3.56
C ALA A 130 2.04 -9.05 -4.43
N PHE A 131 2.32 -10.06 -5.26
CA PHE A 131 3.40 -10.03 -6.25
C PHE A 131 3.08 -9.07 -7.40
N GLY A 132 1.85 -9.11 -7.93
CA GLY A 132 1.43 -8.29 -9.09
C GLY A 132 1.58 -6.78 -8.88
N THR A 133 1.51 -6.30 -7.63
CA THR A 133 1.71 -4.89 -7.26
C THR A 133 3.04 -4.62 -6.56
N GLY A 134 3.96 -5.59 -6.57
CA GLY A 134 5.35 -5.42 -6.12
C GLY A 134 5.57 -5.47 -4.61
N GLN A 135 4.59 -5.89 -3.81
CA GLN A 135 4.78 -6.10 -2.36
C GLN A 135 5.50 -7.42 -2.09
N LEU A 136 5.33 -8.43 -2.95
CA LEU A 136 6.16 -9.63 -2.98
C LEU A 136 7.15 -9.58 -4.15
N PRO A 137 8.40 -10.07 -3.96
CA PRO A 137 8.96 -10.64 -2.73
C PRO A 137 9.13 -9.60 -1.60
N ASP A 138 8.62 -9.91 -0.39
CA ASP A 138 8.60 -8.99 0.76
C ASP A 138 9.96 -8.90 1.45
N LYS A 139 10.89 -8.16 0.83
CA LYS A 139 12.28 -8.05 1.31
C LYS A 139 12.39 -7.48 2.71
N GLU A 140 11.45 -6.63 3.11
CA GLU A 140 11.46 -5.93 4.39
C GLU A 140 10.47 -6.51 5.41
N GLY A 141 9.67 -7.51 5.01
CA GLY A 141 8.67 -8.11 5.88
C GLY A 141 7.58 -7.13 6.29
N GLN A 142 7.13 -6.26 5.38
CA GLN A 142 6.16 -5.19 5.64
C GLN A 142 4.71 -5.69 5.68
N MET A 143 4.40 -6.83 5.06
CA MET A 143 3.03 -7.38 5.05
C MET A 143 2.80 -8.31 6.25
N TYR A 144 1.60 -8.26 6.82
CA TYR A 144 1.16 -9.32 7.74
C TYR A 144 0.71 -10.55 6.95
N HIS A 145 1.14 -11.74 7.40
CA HIS A 145 0.88 -13.02 6.74
C HIS A 145 0.04 -13.93 7.65
N ALA A 146 -1.12 -14.34 7.17
CA ALA A 146 -1.98 -15.36 7.75
C ALA A 146 -1.49 -16.75 7.29
N THR A 147 -0.55 -17.31 8.05
CA THR A 147 0.28 -18.44 7.63
C THR A 147 -0.48 -19.74 7.33
N GLU A 148 -1.58 -20.01 8.04
CA GLU A 148 -2.35 -21.25 7.87
C GLU A 148 -3.06 -21.29 6.51
N ASP A 149 -3.53 -20.13 6.04
CA ASP A 149 -4.25 -20.01 4.76
C ASP A 149 -3.34 -19.57 3.60
N GLY A 150 -2.10 -19.12 3.89
CA GLY A 150 -1.20 -18.56 2.88
C GLY A 150 -1.70 -17.23 2.30
N LEU A 151 -2.44 -16.46 3.09
CA LEU A 151 -3.02 -15.16 2.70
C LEU A 151 -2.31 -14.00 3.39
N TYR A 152 -2.34 -12.83 2.76
CA TYR A 152 -1.68 -11.63 3.26
C TYR A 152 -2.71 -10.53 3.53
N LEU A 153 -2.58 -9.85 4.66
CA LEU A 153 -3.37 -8.64 4.92
C LEU A 153 -2.84 -7.51 4.06
N ILE A 154 -3.75 -6.76 3.43
CA ILE A 154 -3.38 -5.72 2.47
C ILE A 154 -2.71 -4.51 3.16
N PRO A 155 -1.57 -4.00 2.66
CA PRO A 155 -0.96 -2.76 3.15
C PRO A 155 -1.61 -1.51 2.55
N THR A 156 -2.51 -1.70 1.58
CA THR A 156 -3.32 -0.70 0.89
C THR A 156 -4.35 -1.36 -0.03
N ALA A 157 -5.49 -0.70 -0.26
CA ALA A 157 -6.46 -1.09 -1.28
C ALA A 157 -5.90 -1.12 -2.71
N GLU A 158 -4.76 -0.48 -3.00
CA GLU A 158 -4.07 -0.55 -4.29
C GLU A 158 -3.84 -2.00 -4.74
N VAL A 159 -3.42 -2.87 -3.80
CA VAL A 159 -3.09 -4.28 -4.07
C VAL A 159 -4.29 -5.01 -4.68
N PRO A 160 -5.45 -5.12 -4.00
CA PRO A 160 -6.58 -5.82 -4.57
C PRO A 160 -7.27 -5.06 -5.71
N ILE A 161 -7.34 -3.72 -5.67
CA ILE A 161 -8.05 -2.95 -6.70
C ILE A 161 -7.33 -3.06 -8.06
N THR A 162 -6.01 -2.97 -8.09
CA THR A 162 -5.23 -3.13 -9.33
C THR A 162 -5.36 -4.55 -9.88
N ASN A 163 -5.37 -5.55 -8.99
CA ASN A 163 -5.50 -6.96 -9.37
C ASN A 163 -6.91 -7.38 -9.79
N LEU A 164 -7.93 -6.50 -9.73
CA LEU A 164 -9.26 -6.81 -10.28
C LEU A 164 -9.21 -7.15 -11.77
N TYR A 165 -8.19 -6.66 -12.48
CA TYR A 165 -7.99 -6.85 -13.92
C TYR A 165 -6.75 -7.66 -14.25
N ARG A 166 -6.18 -8.37 -13.27
CA ARG A 166 -5.06 -9.28 -13.52
C ARG A 166 -5.52 -10.38 -14.48
N ASP A 167 -4.66 -10.72 -15.44
CA ASP A 167 -4.90 -11.74 -16.47
C ASP A 167 -6.11 -11.43 -17.38
N GLU A 168 -6.56 -10.17 -17.45
CA GLU A 168 -7.62 -9.73 -18.35
C GLU A 168 -7.05 -8.97 -19.57
N LEU A 169 -7.70 -9.14 -20.72
CA LEU A 169 -7.47 -8.33 -21.91
C LEU A 169 -8.57 -7.27 -21.97
N LEU A 170 -8.20 -6.01 -21.73
CA LEU A 170 -9.12 -4.88 -21.75
C LEU A 170 -9.31 -4.33 -23.16
N ASP A 171 -10.55 -3.99 -23.49
CA ASP A 171 -10.85 -3.21 -24.70
C ASP A 171 -10.39 -1.75 -24.46
N PRO A 172 -9.66 -1.11 -25.39
CA PRO A 172 -9.27 0.30 -25.27
C PRO A 172 -10.43 1.24 -24.94
N ASP A 173 -11.65 0.94 -25.37
CA ASP A 173 -12.84 1.75 -25.11
C ASP A 173 -13.30 1.70 -23.63
N GLN A 174 -12.79 0.74 -22.84
CA GLN A 174 -13.01 0.67 -21.40
C GLN A 174 -12.09 1.62 -20.62
N LEU A 175 -11.05 2.18 -21.26
CA LEU A 175 -10.07 3.05 -20.61
C LEU A 175 -10.45 4.54 -20.75
N PRO A 176 -10.39 5.34 -19.66
CA PRO A 176 -9.80 4.99 -18.36
C PRO A 176 -10.75 4.22 -17.45
N ILE A 177 -10.20 3.25 -16.71
CA ILE A 177 -10.89 2.67 -15.57
C ILE A 177 -10.42 3.42 -14.32
N ALA A 178 -11.33 4.17 -13.70
CA ALA A 178 -11.07 4.96 -12.51
C ALA A 178 -11.83 4.37 -11.32
N LEU A 179 -11.12 3.81 -10.36
CA LEU A 179 -11.69 3.16 -9.18
C LEU A 179 -11.29 3.87 -7.89
N VAL A 180 -12.21 3.92 -6.93
CA VAL A 180 -11.93 4.35 -5.55
C VAL A 180 -12.36 3.27 -4.58
N GLY A 181 -11.61 3.05 -3.51
CA GLY A 181 -12.02 2.13 -2.45
C GLY A 181 -11.46 2.52 -1.09
N HIS A 182 -12.26 2.30 -0.04
CA HIS A 182 -11.83 2.41 1.35
C HIS A 182 -11.46 1.04 1.89
N THR A 183 -10.29 0.94 2.55
CA THR A 183 -9.94 -0.23 3.35
C THR A 183 -9.17 0.17 4.61
N PRO A 184 -9.31 -0.57 5.73
CA PRO A 184 -8.23 -0.64 6.70
C PRO A 184 -6.98 -1.23 6.01
N CYS A 185 -5.83 -0.65 6.32
CA CYS A 185 -4.53 -0.99 5.75
C CYS A 185 -3.62 -1.49 6.87
N PHE A 186 -2.88 -2.56 6.61
CA PHE A 186 -2.05 -3.23 7.61
C PHE A 186 -0.59 -3.23 7.21
N ARG A 187 0.28 -2.64 8.04
CA ARG A 187 1.73 -2.60 7.81
C ARG A 187 2.49 -3.00 9.06
N ARG A 188 3.48 -3.87 8.91
CA ARG A 188 4.31 -4.31 10.04
C ARG A 188 5.26 -3.22 10.52
N GLU A 189 5.51 -2.19 9.71
CA GLU A 189 6.40 -1.07 10.05
C GLU A 189 7.77 -1.58 10.54
N ALA A 190 8.23 -2.68 9.92
CA ALA A 190 9.48 -3.30 10.29
C ALA A 190 10.64 -2.34 9.97
N GLY A 191 11.54 -2.14 10.93
CA GLY A 191 12.70 -1.25 10.78
C GLY A 191 12.48 0.20 11.23
N SER A 192 11.28 0.60 11.68
CA SER A 192 11.00 1.97 12.13
C SER A 192 11.26 2.23 13.62
N TYR A 193 12.05 1.38 14.30
CA TYR A 193 12.32 1.51 15.73
C TYR A 193 12.88 2.90 16.07
N GLY A 194 12.08 3.72 16.77
CA GLY A 194 12.49 5.00 17.36
C GLY A 194 12.24 6.27 16.53
N LYS A 195 11.68 6.20 15.31
CA LYS A 195 11.28 7.39 14.52
C LYS A 195 9.75 7.53 14.48
N ASP A 196 9.24 8.69 14.90
CA ASP A 196 7.82 9.07 14.83
C ASP A 196 6.81 8.11 15.50
N VAL A 197 7.24 7.46 16.59
CA VAL A 197 6.47 6.42 17.31
C VAL A 197 5.29 6.95 18.13
N ARG A 198 5.09 8.28 18.22
CA ARG A 198 3.98 8.88 18.99
C ARG A 198 2.88 9.39 18.08
N GLY A 199 1.64 9.10 18.47
CA GLY A 199 0.44 9.53 17.75
C GLY A 199 0.05 8.59 16.61
N LEU A 200 -0.28 9.19 15.46
CA LEU A 200 -0.99 8.54 14.36
C LEU A 200 -0.19 8.54 13.05
N ASN A 201 1.01 9.14 13.04
CA ASN A 201 1.82 9.28 11.82
C ASN A 201 2.35 7.92 11.34
N ARG A 202 2.57 6.98 12.27
CA ARG A 202 3.00 5.62 11.97
C ARG A 202 2.31 4.63 12.91
N VAL A 203 1.43 3.81 12.35
CA VAL A 203 0.60 2.83 13.05
C VAL A 203 0.49 1.56 12.20
N HIS A 204 0.23 0.42 12.84
CA HIS A 204 0.13 -0.86 12.14
C HIS A 204 -1.18 -1.02 11.38
N GLN A 205 -2.23 -0.31 11.82
CA GLN A 205 -3.53 -0.29 11.18
C GLN A 205 -3.99 1.16 11.00
N PHE A 206 -4.34 1.54 9.78
CA PHE A 206 -4.90 2.85 9.44
C PHE A 206 -5.94 2.73 8.32
N ASP A 207 -6.88 3.67 8.25
CA ASP A 207 -7.83 3.74 7.14
C ASP A 207 -7.24 4.56 5.99
N LYS A 208 -7.48 4.11 4.76
CA LYS A 208 -7.13 4.86 3.56
C LYS A 208 -8.26 4.76 2.53
N VAL A 209 -8.57 5.90 1.91
CA VAL A 209 -9.38 5.96 0.68
C VAL A 209 -8.41 6.04 -0.48
N GLU A 210 -8.33 4.96 -1.26
CA GLU A 210 -7.38 4.82 -2.36
C GLU A 210 -8.06 5.08 -3.70
N ILE A 211 -7.37 5.77 -4.59
CA ILE A 211 -7.73 5.88 -5.99
C ILE A 211 -6.77 5.03 -6.83
N VAL A 212 -7.31 4.29 -7.79
CA VAL A 212 -6.53 3.51 -8.77
C VAL A 212 -7.04 3.85 -10.16
N ARG A 213 -6.10 4.06 -11.09
CA ARG A 213 -6.40 4.28 -12.50
C ARG A 213 -5.68 3.25 -13.35
N ILE A 214 -6.43 2.62 -14.26
CA ILE A 214 -5.88 1.84 -15.37
C ILE A 214 -6.07 2.67 -16.62
N GLU A 215 -4.96 2.99 -17.27
CA GLU A 215 -4.88 3.99 -18.32
C GLU A 215 -4.28 3.41 -19.60
N HIS A 216 -4.62 4.06 -20.71
CA HIS A 216 -3.84 3.87 -21.94
C HIS A 216 -2.43 4.43 -21.73
N PRO A 217 -1.35 3.78 -22.20
CA PRO A 217 0.02 4.25 -21.98
C PRO A 217 0.25 5.73 -22.35
N ASP A 218 -0.37 6.19 -23.44
CA ASP A 218 -0.27 7.58 -23.93
C ASP A 218 -0.92 8.63 -23.03
N ARG A 219 -1.72 8.21 -22.04
CA ARG A 219 -2.47 9.08 -21.10
C ARG A 219 -2.07 8.86 -19.64
N SER A 220 -0.93 8.22 -19.40
CA SER A 220 -0.43 7.91 -18.04
C SER A 220 0.33 9.08 -17.38
N ARG A 221 0.59 10.16 -18.12
CA ARG A 221 1.24 11.39 -17.62
C ARG A 221 0.25 12.36 -17.02
#